data_AF-A0AAV5IT65-F1
#
_entry.id   AF-A0AAV5IT65-F1
#
_cell.length_a   1.000
_cell.length_b   1.000
_cell.length_c   1.000
_cell.angle_alpha   90.00
_cell.angle_beta   90.00
_cell.angle_gamma   90.00
#
_symmetry.space_group_name_H-M   'P 1'
#
loop_
_entity.id
_entity.type
_entity.pdbx_description
1 polymer ?
#
loop_
_entity_poly.entity_id
_entity_poly.type
_entity_poly.pdbx_seq_one_letter_code
_entity_poly.pdbx_strand_id
1 'polypeptide(L)'
;MPISIFEMEDENFQRMQCDKKCSADLLMLYSSALSEKKDRLISHLTLAAENPRICAAELQKALVGICRLGDIHCATQLLLKYYHLHIAKGIQKLQCSKSFSHGIYVKELAKFVFSMIFQGAGGFVILYGATSPCASELIHWTHEETKIFVASFDKYVKSISEISGGLSTAVEALQFALSYCSLLETLKLLLKPCLFNHIRPHMEEILRIHVEHFEKVIGIFTASDTWVLGRYCVPGILYGGNSSMDTRQQPDYCLLTNSGRKFLTFLQAIKSDVAPLLDIRMGGPILKGLMELYRVRSHS
;
A
#
# COMPACT_ATOMS: atom_id res chain seq x y z
N MET A 1 -21.52 15.35 -30.17
CA MET A 1 -22.98 15.28 -29.97
C MET A 1 -23.22 15.00 -28.48
N PRO A 2 -23.96 15.84 -27.75
CA PRO A 2 -24.11 15.68 -26.30
C PRO A 2 -24.92 14.42 -25.94
N ILE A 3 -24.48 13.69 -24.91
CA ILE A 3 -25.11 12.46 -24.37
C ILE A 3 -26.59 12.69 -24.01
N SER A 4 -26.95 13.91 -23.60
CA SER A 4 -28.34 14.30 -23.31
C SER A 4 -29.29 14.18 -24.51
N ILE A 5 -28.76 14.28 -25.74
CA ILE A 5 -29.57 14.08 -26.95
C ILE A 5 -29.94 12.60 -27.11
N PHE A 6 -29.03 11.69 -26.74
CA PHE A 6 -29.31 10.26 -26.76
C PHE A 6 -30.30 9.83 -25.69
N GLU A 7 -30.17 10.35 -24.47
CA GLU A 7 -31.13 10.10 -23.39
C GLU A 7 -32.54 10.55 -23.81
N MET A 8 -32.66 11.72 -24.47
CA MET A 8 -33.93 12.17 -25.03
C MET A 8 -34.43 11.33 -26.21
N GLU A 9 -33.55 10.86 -27.10
CA GLU A 9 -33.93 9.98 -28.23
C GLU A 9 -34.40 8.60 -27.74
N ASP A 10 -33.80 8.05 -26.68
CA ASP A 10 -34.19 6.77 -26.07
C ASP A 10 -35.56 6.89 -25.34
N GLU A 11 -35.78 7.98 -24.61
CA GLU A 11 -37.11 8.30 -24.03
C GLU A 11 -38.18 8.50 -25.11
N ASN A 12 -37.80 9.04 -26.27
CA ASN A 12 -38.71 9.20 -27.41
C ASN A 12 -39.04 7.84 -28.05
N PHE A 13 -38.05 6.94 -28.14
CA PHE A 13 -38.24 5.57 -28.62
C PHE A 13 -39.21 4.79 -27.71
N GLN A 14 -39.04 4.89 -26.39
CA GLN A 14 -39.97 4.26 -25.44
C GLN A 14 -41.40 4.81 -25.56
N ARG A 15 -41.55 6.11 -25.82
CA ARG A 15 -42.86 6.72 -26.11
C ARG A 15 -43.46 6.20 -27.43
N MET A 16 -42.67 6.03 -28.48
CA MET A 16 -43.15 5.51 -29.76
C MET A 16 -43.58 4.03 -29.68
N GLN A 17 -43.00 3.21 -28.80
CA GLN A 17 -43.45 1.84 -28.56
C GLN A 17 -44.84 1.76 -27.88
N CYS A 18 -45.22 2.76 -27.09
CA CYS A 18 -46.55 2.82 -26.46
C CYS A 18 -47.66 3.26 -27.42
N ASP A 19 -47.31 3.87 -28.56
CA ASP A 19 -48.27 4.40 -29.53
C ASP A 19 -48.64 3.33 -30.56
N LYS A 20 -49.90 2.89 -30.57
CA LYS A 20 -50.45 1.79 -31.41
C LYS A 20 -50.40 2.00 -32.93
N LYS A 21 -49.71 3.03 -33.43
CA LYS A 21 -49.65 3.45 -34.84
C LYS A 21 -48.32 3.19 -35.55
N CYS A 22 -47.28 2.71 -34.85
CA CYS A 22 -45.97 2.51 -35.45
C CYS A 22 -45.84 1.11 -36.07
N SER A 23 -45.40 1.03 -37.34
CA SER A 23 -45.08 -0.25 -38.00
C SER A 23 -43.84 -0.89 -37.35
N ALA A 24 -43.89 -2.21 -37.13
CA ALA A 24 -42.79 -2.98 -36.53
C ALA A 24 -41.46 -2.83 -37.31
N ASP A 25 -41.52 -2.71 -38.65
CA ASP A 25 -40.33 -2.56 -39.50
C ASP A 25 -39.63 -1.20 -39.29
N LEU A 26 -40.40 -0.13 -39.07
CA LEU A 26 -39.86 1.20 -38.78
C LEU A 26 -39.21 1.26 -37.39
N LEU A 27 -39.81 0.60 -36.39
CA LEU A 27 -39.22 0.48 -35.06
C LEU A 27 -37.91 -0.31 -35.09
N MET A 28 -37.85 -1.39 -35.88
CA MET A 28 -36.62 -2.17 -36.07
C MET A 28 -35.51 -1.35 -36.72
N LEU A 29 -35.80 -0.64 -37.81
CA LEU A 29 -34.82 0.23 -38.50
C LEU A 29 -34.34 1.38 -37.60
N TYR A 30 -35.24 1.96 -36.80
CA TYR A 30 -34.86 3.02 -35.86
C TYR A 30 -34.00 2.48 -34.71
N SER A 31 -34.34 1.31 -34.17
CA SER A 31 -33.56 0.65 -33.12
C SER A 31 -32.14 0.27 -33.58
N SER A 32 -32.01 -0.21 -34.82
CA SER A 32 -30.69 -0.56 -35.38
C SER A 32 -29.84 0.69 -35.61
N ALA A 33 -30.44 1.77 -36.13
CA ALA A 33 -29.74 3.05 -36.30
C ALA A 33 -29.31 3.67 -34.96
N LEU A 34 -30.13 3.58 -33.91
CA LEU A 34 -29.77 4.02 -32.56
C LEU A 34 -28.62 3.19 -31.99
N SER A 35 -28.68 1.86 -32.13
CA SER A 35 -27.62 0.96 -31.69
C SER A 35 -26.30 1.29 -32.38
N GLU A 36 -26.31 1.47 -33.71
CA GLU A 36 -25.10 1.79 -34.47
C GLU A 36 -24.47 3.10 -34.02
N LYS A 37 -25.28 4.14 -33.79
CA LYS A 37 -24.74 5.42 -33.29
C LYS A 37 -24.19 5.30 -31.85
N LYS A 38 -24.84 4.51 -30.99
CA LYS A 38 -24.35 4.23 -29.63
C LYS A 38 -22.99 3.53 -29.68
N ASP A 39 -22.83 2.52 -30.52
CA ASP A 39 -21.57 1.79 -30.69
C ASP A 39 -20.45 2.70 -31.21
N ARG A 40 -20.76 3.59 -32.17
CA ARG A 40 -19.82 4.62 -32.65
C ARG A 40 -19.39 5.57 -31.52
N LEU A 41 -20.32 5.99 -30.66
CA LEU A 41 -20.02 6.90 -29.56
C LEU A 41 -19.18 6.23 -28.47
N ILE A 42 -19.51 4.98 -28.11
CA ILE A 42 -18.69 4.17 -27.19
C ILE A 42 -17.27 4.06 -27.76
N SER A 43 -17.12 3.71 -29.04
CA SER A 43 -15.83 3.60 -29.70
C SER A 43 -15.00 4.89 -29.61
N HIS A 44 -15.63 6.06 -29.85
CA HIS A 44 -14.96 7.35 -29.71
C HIS A 44 -14.54 7.67 -28.27
N LEU A 45 -15.39 7.38 -27.28
CA LEU A 45 -15.06 7.59 -25.87
C LEU A 45 -13.95 6.65 -25.41
N THR A 46 -13.94 5.41 -25.88
CA THR A 46 -12.87 4.44 -25.64
C THR A 46 -11.54 4.93 -26.19
N LEU A 47 -11.51 5.40 -27.44
CA LEU A 47 -10.30 5.98 -28.05
C LEU A 47 -9.77 7.19 -27.27
N ALA A 48 -10.67 8.02 -26.74
CA ALA A 48 -10.27 9.12 -25.87
C ALA A 48 -9.68 8.61 -24.55
N ALA A 49 -10.33 7.65 -23.90
CA ALA A 49 -9.91 7.06 -22.63
C ALA A 49 -8.57 6.33 -22.70
N GLU A 50 -8.24 5.72 -23.84
CA GLU A 50 -6.95 5.04 -24.06
C GLU A 50 -5.79 6.00 -24.37
N ASN A 51 -6.05 7.28 -24.57
CA ASN A 51 -5.02 8.26 -24.84
C ASN A 51 -4.02 8.36 -23.66
N PRO A 52 -2.71 8.11 -23.85
CA PRO A 52 -1.73 8.12 -22.77
C PRO A 52 -1.56 9.48 -22.06
N ARG A 53 -2.07 10.56 -22.63
CA ARG A 53 -1.99 11.92 -22.09
C ARG A 53 -3.28 12.37 -21.40
N ILE A 54 -4.31 11.52 -21.35
CA ILE A 54 -5.57 11.89 -20.73
C ILE A 54 -5.37 12.18 -19.23
N CYS A 55 -5.97 13.26 -18.75
CA CYS A 55 -5.98 13.53 -17.31
C CYS A 55 -7.08 12.71 -16.61
N ALA A 56 -6.91 12.45 -15.31
CA ALA A 56 -7.89 11.65 -14.54
C ALA A 56 -9.33 12.20 -14.63
N ALA A 57 -9.49 13.53 -14.69
CA ALA A 57 -10.80 14.17 -14.80
C ALA A 57 -11.46 13.95 -16.17
N GLU A 58 -10.68 13.98 -17.26
CA GLU A 58 -11.17 13.68 -18.61
C GLU A 58 -11.49 12.20 -18.77
N LEU A 59 -10.64 11.33 -18.21
CA LEU A 59 -10.91 9.89 -18.16
C LEU A 59 -12.24 9.64 -17.46
N GLN A 60 -12.46 10.22 -16.28
CA GLN A 60 -13.72 10.05 -15.55
C GLN A 60 -14.93 10.48 -16.37
N LYS A 61 -14.85 11.59 -17.12
CA LYS A 61 -15.94 12.04 -18.01
C LYS A 61 -16.20 11.03 -19.13
N ALA A 62 -15.15 10.51 -19.76
CA ALA A 62 -15.29 9.50 -20.81
C ALA A 62 -15.95 8.23 -20.27
N LEU A 63 -15.49 7.74 -19.12
CA LEU A 63 -16.01 6.56 -18.46
C LEU A 63 -17.48 6.72 -18.04
N VAL A 64 -17.86 7.87 -17.45
CA VAL A 64 -19.28 8.17 -17.15
C VAL A 64 -20.13 8.11 -18.42
N GLY A 65 -19.61 8.65 -19.54
CA GLY A 65 -20.30 8.57 -20.83
C GLY A 65 -20.50 7.13 -21.30
N ILE A 66 -19.46 6.29 -21.23
CA ILE A 66 -19.53 4.87 -21.59
C ILE A 66 -20.53 4.12 -20.69
N CYS A 67 -20.53 4.38 -19.38
CA CYS A 67 -21.47 3.79 -18.44
C CYS A 67 -22.93 4.17 -18.76
N ARG A 68 -23.19 5.44 -19.09
CA ARG A 68 -24.53 5.92 -19.48
C ARG A 68 -25.01 5.30 -20.79
N LEU A 69 -24.07 5.01 -21.69
CA LEU A 69 -24.36 4.25 -22.90
C LEU A 69 -24.55 2.75 -22.61
N GLY A 70 -24.39 2.29 -21.36
CA GLY A 70 -24.72 0.92 -20.93
C GLY A 70 -23.57 -0.08 -21.00
N ASP A 71 -22.35 0.35 -21.34
CA ASP A 71 -21.18 -0.56 -21.39
C ASP A 71 -20.30 -0.42 -20.13
N ILE A 72 -20.84 -0.91 -19.02
CA ILE A 72 -20.20 -0.88 -17.70
C ILE A 72 -18.89 -1.70 -17.69
N HIS A 73 -18.84 -2.79 -18.46
CA HIS A 73 -17.66 -3.65 -18.51
C HIS A 73 -16.49 -2.94 -19.21
N CYS A 74 -16.74 -2.31 -20.36
CA CYS A 74 -15.72 -1.51 -21.05
C CYS A 74 -15.19 -0.38 -20.16
N ALA A 75 -16.08 0.36 -19.50
CA ALA A 75 -15.68 1.43 -18.59
C ALA A 75 -14.83 0.92 -17.42
N THR A 76 -15.18 -0.23 -16.84
CA THR A 76 -14.40 -0.86 -15.77
C THR A 76 -13.01 -1.26 -16.26
N GLN A 77 -12.92 -1.94 -17.40
CA GLN A 77 -11.63 -2.35 -17.97
C GLN A 77 -10.72 -1.15 -18.26
N LEU A 78 -11.27 -0.08 -18.85
CA LEU A 78 -10.50 1.13 -19.17
C LEU A 78 -9.97 1.82 -17.91
N LEU A 79 -10.77 1.92 -16.85
CA LEU A 79 -10.34 2.48 -15.57
C LEU A 79 -9.16 1.70 -14.99
N LEU A 80 -9.31 0.38 -14.85
CA LEU A 80 -8.30 -0.47 -14.23
C LEU A 80 -7.02 -0.51 -15.07
N LYS A 81 -7.15 -0.59 -16.41
CA LYS A 81 -6.03 -0.53 -17.36
C LYS A 81 -5.27 0.80 -17.25
N TYR A 82 -5.97 1.93 -17.11
CA TYR A 82 -5.35 3.23 -16.92
C TYR A 82 -4.48 3.25 -15.66
N TYR A 83 -5.03 2.89 -14.51
CA TYR A 83 -4.28 2.91 -13.25
C TYR A 83 -3.15 1.88 -13.23
N HIS A 84 -3.35 0.68 -13.80
CA HIS A 84 -2.30 -0.31 -13.97
C HIS A 84 -1.10 0.24 -14.76
N LEU A 85 -1.36 0.85 -15.93
CA LEU A 85 -0.31 1.43 -16.77
C LEU A 85 0.40 2.58 -16.07
N HIS A 86 -0.33 3.41 -15.32
CA HIS A 86 0.24 4.51 -14.55
C HIS A 86 1.11 4.00 -13.39
N ILE A 87 0.69 2.96 -12.69
CA ILE A 87 1.49 2.30 -11.65
C ILE A 87 2.77 1.75 -12.27
N ALA A 88 2.67 0.94 -13.33
CA ALA A 88 3.82 0.35 -14.00
C ALA A 88 4.85 1.41 -14.46
N LYS A 89 4.39 2.48 -15.13
CA LYS A 89 5.24 3.60 -15.56
C LYS A 89 5.85 4.35 -14.38
N GLY A 90 5.08 4.58 -13.31
CA GLY A 90 5.58 5.27 -12.13
C GLY A 90 6.64 4.48 -11.37
N ILE A 91 6.45 3.15 -11.24
CA ILE A 91 7.45 2.25 -10.68
C ILE A 91 8.74 2.29 -11.50
N GLN A 92 8.64 2.18 -12.83
CA GLN A 92 9.80 2.27 -13.71
C GLN A 92 10.54 3.61 -13.55
N LYS A 93 9.79 4.72 -13.47
CA LYS A 93 10.37 6.07 -13.26
C LYS A 93 11.09 6.17 -11.92
N LEU A 94 10.50 5.64 -10.84
CA LEU A 94 11.12 5.60 -9.52
C LEU A 94 12.41 4.77 -9.53
N GLN A 95 12.41 3.62 -10.21
CA GLN A 95 13.59 2.75 -10.35
C GLN A 95 14.73 3.40 -11.13
N CYS A 96 14.41 4.13 -12.21
CA CYS A 96 15.42 4.79 -13.04
C CYS A 96 15.97 6.09 -12.43
N SER A 97 15.34 6.61 -11.37
CA SER A 97 15.76 7.88 -10.76
C SER A 97 17.01 7.68 -9.89
N LYS A 98 18.14 8.22 -10.35
CA LYS A 98 19.45 8.19 -9.66
C LYS A 98 19.45 8.86 -8.28
N SER A 99 18.38 9.61 -7.94
CA SER A 99 18.27 10.37 -6.69
C SER A 99 17.84 9.54 -5.47
N PHE A 100 17.36 8.31 -5.67
CA PHE A 100 16.87 7.50 -4.55
C PHE A 100 17.96 6.55 -4.06
N SER A 101 18.43 6.78 -2.83
CA SER A 101 19.06 5.70 -2.08
C SER A 101 18.03 4.57 -1.90
N HIS A 102 18.51 3.33 -1.76
CA HIS A 102 17.66 2.14 -1.72
C HIS A 102 16.52 2.23 -0.69
N GLY A 103 16.79 2.88 0.45
CA GLY A 103 15.79 3.12 1.48
C GLY A 103 14.71 4.14 1.10
N ILE A 104 15.09 5.26 0.47
CA ILE A 104 14.09 6.27 0.05
C ILE A 104 13.19 5.69 -1.06
N TYR A 105 13.74 4.85 -1.93
CA TYR A 105 13.00 4.20 -3.00
C TYR A 105 11.80 3.40 -2.49
N VAL A 106 11.98 2.47 -1.53
CA VAL A 106 10.89 1.57 -1.09
C VAL A 106 9.75 2.31 -0.39
N LYS A 107 10.08 3.38 0.35
CA LYS A 107 9.11 4.25 0.99
C LYS A 107 8.27 5.03 -0.02
N GLU A 108 8.93 5.67 -0.99
CA GLU A 108 8.23 6.42 -2.04
C GLU A 108 7.44 5.51 -2.96
N LEU A 109 7.93 4.28 -3.20
CA LEU A 109 7.20 3.24 -3.91
C LEU A 109 5.90 2.87 -3.19
N ALA A 110 5.96 2.59 -1.89
CA ALA A 110 4.77 2.24 -1.10
C ALA A 110 3.72 3.36 -1.15
N LYS A 111 4.14 4.61 -0.92
CA LYS A 111 3.26 5.78 -1.04
C LYS A 111 2.63 5.88 -2.42
N PHE A 112 3.45 5.78 -3.47
CA PHE A 112 3.00 5.93 -4.85
C PHE A 112 1.97 4.86 -5.23
N VAL A 113 2.33 3.57 -5.09
CA VAL A 113 1.47 2.46 -5.50
C VAL A 113 0.14 2.50 -4.76
N PHE A 114 0.16 2.62 -3.42
CA PHE A 114 -1.07 2.62 -2.65
C PHE A 114 -1.92 3.88 -2.84
N SER A 115 -1.31 5.03 -3.14
CA SER A 115 -2.07 6.22 -3.53
C SER A 115 -2.79 6.05 -4.87
N MET A 116 -2.16 5.38 -5.84
CA MET A 116 -2.77 5.07 -7.14
C MET A 116 -3.88 4.03 -7.02
N ILE A 117 -3.69 3.00 -6.18
CA ILE A 117 -4.74 2.03 -5.82
C ILE A 117 -5.94 2.77 -5.22
N PHE A 118 -5.71 3.64 -4.24
CA PHE A 118 -6.77 4.43 -3.61
C PHE A 118 -7.51 5.32 -4.62
N GLN A 119 -6.80 6.01 -5.51
CA GLN A 119 -7.41 6.83 -6.54
C GLN A 119 -8.23 6.00 -7.53
N GLY A 120 -7.72 4.85 -7.99
CA GLY A 120 -8.44 3.95 -8.88
C GLY A 120 -9.71 3.39 -8.24
N ALA A 121 -9.64 2.98 -6.98
CA ALA A 121 -10.80 2.55 -6.21
C ALA A 121 -11.81 3.70 -6.03
N GLY A 122 -11.35 4.92 -5.73
CA GLY A 122 -12.21 6.10 -5.64
C GLY A 122 -12.91 6.41 -6.96
N GLY A 123 -12.18 6.36 -8.08
CA GLY A 123 -12.74 6.51 -9.43
C GLY A 123 -13.82 5.48 -9.73
N PHE A 124 -13.60 4.22 -9.35
CA PHE A 124 -14.59 3.16 -9.47
C PHE A 124 -15.85 3.43 -8.64
N VAL A 125 -15.70 3.83 -7.38
CA VAL A 125 -16.83 4.16 -6.50
C VAL A 125 -17.62 5.35 -7.04
N ILE A 126 -16.97 6.34 -7.65
CA ILE A 126 -17.65 7.47 -8.31
C ILE A 126 -18.46 7.01 -9.53
N LEU A 127 -17.99 6.00 -10.28
CA LEU A 127 -18.69 5.48 -11.46
C LEU A 127 -19.90 4.63 -11.11
N TYR A 128 -19.78 3.76 -10.11
CA TYR A 128 -20.75 2.69 -9.87
C TYR A 128 -21.37 2.67 -8.47
N GLY A 129 -20.87 3.50 -7.55
CA GLY A 129 -21.17 3.39 -6.13
C GLY A 129 -20.42 2.24 -5.44
N ALA A 130 -20.49 2.22 -4.11
CA ALA A 130 -19.72 1.30 -3.27
C ALA A 130 -20.23 -0.15 -3.27
N THR A 131 -21.38 -0.44 -3.89
CA THR A 131 -22.02 -1.78 -3.90
C THR A 131 -22.28 -2.26 -5.32
N SER A 132 -21.34 -1.97 -6.22
CA SER A 132 -21.42 -2.33 -7.63
C SER A 132 -21.27 -3.84 -7.87
N PRO A 133 -21.96 -4.42 -8.87
CA PRO A 133 -21.72 -5.79 -9.32
C PRO A 133 -20.28 -6.03 -9.83
N CYS A 134 -19.57 -4.98 -10.28
CA CYS A 134 -18.18 -5.09 -10.77
C CYS A 134 -17.13 -5.02 -9.65
N ALA A 135 -17.54 -5.17 -8.39
CA ALA A 135 -16.62 -5.11 -7.25
C ALA A 135 -15.56 -6.23 -7.30
N SER A 136 -15.85 -7.38 -7.91
CA SER A 136 -14.92 -8.49 -8.08
C SER A 136 -13.68 -8.10 -8.89
N GLU A 137 -13.87 -7.38 -10.01
CA GLU A 137 -12.78 -6.94 -10.87
C GLU A 137 -11.89 -5.92 -10.15
N LEU A 138 -12.50 -5.02 -9.37
CA LEU A 138 -11.74 -4.07 -8.55
C LEU A 138 -10.91 -4.79 -7.49
N ILE A 139 -11.51 -5.72 -6.75
CA ILE A 139 -10.80 -6.51 -5.73
C ILE A 139 -9.64 -7.26 -6.37
N HIS A 140 -9.87 -7.95 -7.48
CA HIS A 140 -8.83 -8.67 -8.21
C HIS A 140 -7.70 -7.73 -8.63
N TRP A 141 -8.02 -6.58 -9.23
CA TRP A 141 -7.04 -5.59 -9.63
C TRP A 141 -6.22 -5.07 -8.44
N THR A 142 -6.85 -4.68 -7.32
CA THR A 142 -6.11 -4.21 -6.14
C THR A 142 -5.15 -5.26 -5.57
N HIS A 143 -5.51 -6.55 -5.66
CA HIS A 143 -4.64 -7.65 -5.26
C HIS A 143 -3.43 -7.77 -6.18
N GLU A 144 -3.62 -7.68 -7.50
CA GLU A 144 -2.52 -7.74 -8.47
C GLU A 144 -1.54 -6.56 -8.30
N GLU A 145 -2.06 -5.33 -8.15
CA GLU A 145 -1.19 -4.16 -7.89
C GLU A 145 -0.43 -4.28 -6.56
N THR A 146 -1.05 -4.87 -5.54
CA THR A 146 -0.39 -5.16 -4.26
C THR A 146 0.75 -6.16 -4.43
N LYS A 147 0.57 -7.19 -5.25
CA LYS A 147 1.65 -8.15 -5.57
C LYS A 147 2.82 -7.49 -6.30
N ILE A 148 2.55 -6.53 -7.19
CA ILE A 148 3.60 -5.76 -7.88
C ILE A 148 4.44 -4.97 -6.87
N PHE A 149 3.79 -4.34 -5.88
CA PHE A 149 4.49 -3.70 -4.77
C PHE A 149 5.34 -4.72 -3.99
N VAL A 150 4.77 -5.86 -3.60
CA VAL A 150 5.49 -6.89 -2.82
C VAL A 150 6.71 -7.41 -3.59
N ALA A 151 6.58 -7.67 -4.89
CA ALA A 151 7.71 -8.11 -5.71
C ALA A 151 8.85 -7.07 -5.76
N SER A 152 8.49 -5.79 -5.74
CA SER A 152 9.46 -4.69 -5.68
C SER A 152 10.08 -4.54 -4.28
N PHE A 153 9.30 -4.80 -3.23
CA PHE A 153 9.74 -4.84 -1.85
C PHE A 153 10.72 -6.00 -1.60
N ASP A 154 10.47 -7.17 -2.17
CA ASP A 154 11.38 -8.32 -2.13
C ASP A 154 12.75 -8.00 -2.76
N LYS A 155 12.76 -7.27 -3.87
CA LYS A 155 14.02 -6.77 -4.47
C LYS A 155 14.78 -5.85 -3.52
N TYR A 156 14.07 -5.02 -2.76
CA TYR A 156 14.65 -4.18 -1.73
C TYR A 156 15.21 -5.02 -0.56
N VAL A 157 14.47 -6.02 -0.08
CA VAL A 157 14.94 -6.95 0.97
C VAL A 157 16.27 -7.59 0.57
N LYS A 158 16.36 -8.09 -0.66
CA LYS A 158 17.55 -8.76 -1.19
C LYS A 158 18.76 -7.86 -1.38
N SER A 159 18.57 -6.55 -1.46
CA SER A 159 19.66 -5.59 -1.66
C SER A 159 20.09 -4.86 -0.39
N ILE A 160 19.35 -5.02 0.71
CA ILE A 160 19.77 -4.55 2.04
C ILE A 160 21.07 -5.27 2.41
N SER A 161 22.11 -4.50 2.74
CA SER A 161 23.30 -5.02 3.42
C SER A 161 23.08 -5.04 4.93
N GLU A 162 23.78 -5.95 5.62
CA GLU A 162 23.70 -6.17 7.08
C GLU A 162 23.83 -4.87 7.90
N ILE A 163 24.52 -3.85 7.38
CA ILE A 163 24.94 -2.64 8.12
C ILE A 163 23.90 -1.50 8.06
N SER A 164 22.84 -1.62 7.25
CA SER A 164 21.95 -0.49 6.95
C SER A 164 20.65 -0.50 7.78
N GLY A 165 20.07 0.68 8.05
CA GLY A 165 18.75 0.90 8.68
C GLY A 165 17.56 0.38 7.84
N GLY A 166 17.73 -0.79 7.24
CA GLY A 166 16.79 -1.43 6.32
C GLY A 166 15.50 -1.84 7.00
N LEU A 167 15.55 -2.29 8.27
CA LEU A 167 14.36 -2.63 9.03
C LEU A 167 13.48 -1.41 9.27
N SER A 168 14.02 -0.31 9.81
CA SER A 168 13.26 0.94 10.01
C SER A 168 12.63 1.44 8.70
N THR A 169 13.37 1.35 7.59
CA THR A 169 12.86 1.81 6.30
C THR A 169 11.75 0.92 5.74
N ALA A 170 11.89 -0.40 5.89
CA ALA A 170 10.85 -1.37 5.57
C ALA A 170 9.58 -1.15 6.41
N VAL A 171 9.75 -0.89 7.71
CA VAL A 171 8.66 -0.58 8.63
C VAL A 171 7.92 0.68 8.17
N GLU A 172 8.64 1.76 7.86
CA GLU A 172 8.03 3.00 7.36
C GLU A 172 7.25 2.78 6.05
N ALA A 173 7.83 2.06 5.09
CA ALA A 173 7.16 1.75 3.83
C ALA A 173 5.85 0.96 4.06
N LEU A 174 5.88 -0.01 4.97
CA LEU A 174 4.69 -0.77 5.35
C LEU A 174 3.64 0.10 6.05
N GLN A 175 4.04 1.02 6.93
CA GLN A 175 3.11 1.97 7.56
C GLN A 175 2.40 2.85 6.54
N PHE A 176 3.10 3.33 5.50
CA PHE A 176 2.44 4.05 4.40
C PHE A 176 1.41 3.18 3.70
N ALA A 177 1.77 1.94 3.33
CA ALA A 177 0.83 1.01 2.70
C ALA A 177 -0.42 0.77 3.59
N LEU A 178 -0.24 0.57 4.89
CA LEU A 178 -1.33 0.34 5.85
C LEU A 178 -2.22 1.56 6.05
N SER A 179 -1.65 2.77 5.99
CA SER A 179 -2.43 4.00 6.08
C SER A 179 -3.44 4.08 4.92
N TYR A 180 -3.01 3.80 3.69
CA TYR A 180 -3.90 3.73 2.53
C TYR A 180 -4.85 2.54 2.57
N CYS A 181 -4.43 1.37 3.07
CA CYS A 181 -5.35 0.26 3.26
C CYS A 181 -6.48 0.62 4.22
N SER A 182 -6.21 1.43 5.26
CA SER A 182 -7.24 1.95 6.16
C SER A 182 -8.17 2.95 5.47
N LEU A 183 -7.67 3.74 4.53
CA LEU A 183 -8.52 4.61 3.70
C LEU A 183 -9.41 3.79 2.75
N LEU A 184 -8.88 2.72 2.16
CA LEU A 184 -9.63 1.80 1.29
C LEU A 184 -10.77 1.08 2.02
N GLU A 185 -10.65 0.86 3.33
CA GLU A 185 -11.74 0.30 4.15
C GLU A 185 -12.99 1.20 4.15
N THR A 186 -12.82 2.53 4.04
CA THR A 186 -13.96 3.47 3.88
C THR A 186 -14.69 3.27 2.55
N LEU A 187 -14.01 2.72 1.55
CA LEU A 187 -14.56 2.32 0.25
C LEU A 187 -15.06 0.86 0.22
N LYS A 188 -15.16 0.22 1.40
CA LYS A 188 -15.53 -1.21 1.58
C LYS A 188 -14.54 -2.19 0.92
N LEU A 189 -13.27 -1.79 0.76
CA LEU A 189 -12.21 -2.64 0.21
C LEU A 189 -11.23 -3.06 1.30
N LEU A 190 -11.21 -4.35 1.61
CA LEU A 190 -10.38 -4.95 2.66
C LEU A 190 -9.03 -5.44 2.11
N LEU A 191 -8.07 -4.52 1.91
CA LEU A 191 -6.77 -4.86 1.32
C LEU A 191 -5.71 -5.31 2.34
N LYS A 192 -5.84 -4.93 3.63
CA LYS A 192 -4.85 -5.26 4.68
C LYS A 192 -4.52 -6.75 4.77
N PRO A 193 -5.49 -7.69 4.76
CA PRO A 193 -5.17 -9.12 4.85
C PRO A 193 -4.33 -9.61 3.66
N CYS A 194 -4.63 -9.12 2.45
CA CYS A 194 -3.88 -9.45 1.25
C CYS A 194 -2.43 -8.95 1.35
N LEU A 195 -2.24 -7.70 1.77
CA LEU A 195 -0.92 -7.13 1.99
C LEU A 195 -0.14 -7.96 3.02
N PHE A 196 -0.74 -8.27 4.17
CA PHE A 196 -0.06 -9.04 5.23
C PHE A 196 0.36 -10.43 4.79
N ASN A 197 -0.50 -11.15 4.08
CA ASN A 197 -0.19 -12.49 3.61
C ASN A 197 1.05 -12.54 2.71
N HIS A 198 1.25 -11.50 1.88
CA HIS A 198 2.36 -11.46 0.94
C HIS A 198 3.60 -10.78 1.51
N ILE A 199 3.46 -9.74 2.34
CA ILE A 199 4.62 -8.98 2.84
C ILE A 199 5.32 -9.67 4.02
N ARG A 200 4.60 -10.49 4.80
CA ARG A 200 5.11 -11.08 6.04
C ARG A 200 6.43 -11.85 5.86
N PRO A 201 6.56 -12.80 4.90
CA PRO A 201 7.81 -13.55 4.75
C PRO A 201 9.02 -12.64 4.52
N HIS A 202 8.83 -11.54 3.79
CA HIS A 202 9.88 -10.56 3.52
C HIS A 202 10.23 -9.74 4.77
N MET A 203 9.24 -9.38 5.60
CA MET A 203 9.49 -8.71 6.87
C MET A 203 10.21 -9.62 7.87
N GLU A 204 9.87 -10.90 7.91
CA GLU A 204 10.56 -11.90 8.73
C GLU A 204 12.03 -12.06 8.30
N GLU A 205 12.29 -12.05 6.99
CA GLU A 205 13.63 -12.12 6.44
C GLU A 205 14.47 -10.87 6.77
N ILE A 206 13.93 -9.66 6.63
CA ILE A 206 14.63 -8.43 7.03
C ILE A 206 14.93 -8.46 8.52
N LEU A 207 13.97 -8.89 9.35
CA LEU A 207 14.17 -9.00 10.79
C LEU A 207 15.29 -9.99 11.12
N ARG A 208 15.36 -11.13 10.43
CA ARG A 208 16.44 -12.12 10.60
C ARG A 208 17.80 -11.53 10.26
N ILE A 209 17.94 -10.88 9.10
CA ILE A 209 19.19 -10.20 8.68
C ILE A 209 19.61 -9.17 9.73
N HIS A 210 18.65 -8.43 10.28
CA HIS A 210 18.89 -7.41 11.30
C HIS A 210 19.35 -8.01 12.64
N VAL A 211 18.73 -9.12 13.07
CA VAL A 211 19.14 -9.87 14.27
C VAL A 211 20.54 -10.43 14.10
N GLU A 212 20.85 -11.07 12.97
CA GLU A 212 22.18 -11.63 12.69
C GLU A 212 23.27 -10.56 12.69
N HIS A 213 22.99 -9.38 12.13
CA HIS A 213 23.88 -8.23 12.23
C HIS A 213 24.15 -7.86 13.69
N PHE A 214 23.11 -7.79 14.51
CA PHE A 214 23.27 -7.45 15.93
C PHE A 214 23.98 -8.52 16.74
N GLU A 215 23.81 -9.80 16.44
CA GLU A 215 24.60 -10.86 17.07
C GLU A 215 26.10 -10.62 16.87
N LYS A 216 26.52 -10.27 15.64
CA LYS A 216 27.91 -9.93 15.32
C LYS A 216 28.39 -8.70 16.11
N VAL A 217 27.58 -7.64 16.17
CA VAL A 217 27.90 -6.41 16.91
C VAL A 217 28.03 -6.68 18.41
N ILE A 218 27.14 -7.50 18.98
CA ILE A 218 27.19 -7.93 20.39
C ILE A 218 28.47 -8.70 20.67
N GLY A 219 28.85 -9.64 19.80
CA GLY A 219 30.10 -10.38 19.93
C GLY A 219 31.32 -9.46 20.01
N ILE A 220 31.40 -8.45 19.14
CA ILE A 220 32.53 -7.51 19.09
C ILE A 220 32.67 -6.71 20.40
N PHE A 221 31.58 -6.11 20.89
CA PHE A 221 31.69 -5.26 22.08
C PHE A 221 31.75 -6.05 23.39
N THR A 222 31.33 -7.32 23.38
CA THR A 222 31.44 -8.20 24.56
C THR A 222 32.85 -8.78 24.66
N ALA A 223 33.46 -9.18 23.54
CA ALA A 223 34.85 -9.63 23.48
C ALA A 223 35.87 -8.55 23.88
N SER A 224 35.51 -7.27 23.71
CA SER A 224 36.34 -6.11 24.10
C SER A 224 35.94 -5.52 25.46
N ASP A 225 35.05 -6.17 26.21
CA ASP A 225 34.65 -5.67 27.53
C ASP A 225 35.73 -5.93 28.58
N THR A 226 35.87 -4.98 29.50
CA THR A 226 36.76 -5.08 30.65
C THR A 226 36.06 -5.65 31.88
N TRP A 227 34.74 -5.89 31.78
CA TRP A 227 33.87 -6.41 32.85
C TRP A 227 33.86 -5.53 34.12
N VAL A 228 34.28 -4.28 33.99
CA VAL A 228 34.25 -3.29 35.07
C VAL A 228 32.87 -2.66 35.14
N LEU A 229 32.30 -2.61 36.36
CA LEU A 229 31.04 -1.93 36.61
C LEU A 229 31.22 -0.41 36.58
N GLY A 230 30.51 0.25 35.68
CA GLY A 230 30.35 1.69 35.63
C GLY A 230 28.99 2.12 36.16
N ARG A 231 28.92 3.32 36.73
CA ARG A 231 27.66 3.96 37.13
C ARG A 231 27.09 4.73 35.93
N TYR A 232 25.92 4.33 35.45
CA TYR A 232 25.27 4.96 34.29
C TYR A 232 23.87 5.44 34.65
N CYS A 233 23.49 6.63 34.16
CA CYS A 233 22.11 7.11 34.28
C CYS A 233 21.17 6.13 33.57
N VAL A 234 20.10 5.73 34.25
CA VAL A 234 19.03 4.95 33.67
C VAL A 234 18.33 5.82 32.61
N PRO A 235 18.29 5.40 31.32
CA PRO A 235 17.47 6.10 30.35
C PRO A 235 16.00 6.02 30.80
N GLY A 236 15.28 7.14 30.81
CA GLY A 236 13.95 7.32 31.43
C GLY A 236 12.80 6.42 30.93
N ILE A 237 13.09 5.39 30.14
CA ILE A 237 12.15 4.42 29.57
C ILE A 237 12.03 3.16 30.43
N LEU A 238 12.92 2.93 31.42
CA LEU A 238 12.72 1.89 32.44
C LEU A 238 11.63 2.24 33.47
N TYR A 239 11.15 3.49 33.48
CA TYR A 239 9.91 3.88 34.17
C TYR A 239 8.71 3.48 33.31
N GLY A 240 8.35 2.21 33.35
CA GLY A 240 6.98 1.78 33.04
C GLY A 240 6.06 2.28 34.15
N GLY A 241 5.08 3.12 33.79
CA GLY A 241 3.93 3.59 34.58
C GLY A 241 3.91 3.35 36.10
N ASN A 242 3.82 4.47 36.83
CA ASN A 242 3.57 4.62 38.27
C ASN A 242 4.83 4.86 39.13
N SER A 243 5.33 6.09 39.13
CA SER A 243 5.90 6.65 40.36
C SER A 243 5.15 7.93 40.72
N SER A 244 4.46 7.85 41.85
CA SER A 244 3.79 8.95 42.51
C SER A 244 4.76 10.10 42.76
N MET A 245 4.25 11.33 42.66
CA MET A 245 4.87 12.51 43.26
C MET A 245 5.40 12.18 44.65
N ASP A 246 6.72 12.21 44.86
CA ASP A 246 7.31 13.13 45.84
C ASP A 246 8.85 13.15 45.80
N THR A 247 9.38 14.34 46.10
CA THR A 247 10.75 14.67 46.58
C THR A 247 12.00 14.32 45.75
N ARG A 248 12.72 15.37 45.31
CA ARG A 248 14.14 15.41 44.86
C ARG A 248 14.62 14.14 44.13
N GLN A 249 14.28 14.01 42.85
CA GLN A 249 14.79 12.92 42.01
C GLN A 249 16.29 13.12 41.72
N GLN A 250 17.12 12.50 42.56
CA GLN A 250 18.47 12.13 42.15
C GLN A 250 18.32 11.25 40.89
N PRO A 251 19.07 11.47 39.80
CA PRO A 251 18.95 10.60 38.64
C PRO A 251 19.22 9.15 39.05
N ASP A 252 18.29 8.26 38.74
CA ASP A 252 18.47 6.83 39.02
C ASP A 252 19.67 6.31 38.22
N TYR A 253 20.64 5.73 38.93
CA TYR A 253 21.82 5.15 38.32
C TYR A 253 21.77 3.63 38.41
N CYS A 254 22.16 2.96 37.34
CA CYS A 254 22.39 1.52 37.31
C CYS A 254 23.89 1.24 37.21
N LEU A 255 24.31 0.16 37.88
CA LEU A 255 25.65 -0.40 37.72
C LEU A 255 25.61 -1.37 36.54
N LEU A 256 26.27 -1.04 35.44
CA LEU A 256 26.38 -1.89 34.25
C LEU A 256 27.84 -2.00 33.84
N THR A 257 28.21 -3.08 33.16
CA THR A 257 29.47 -3.12 32.42
C THR A 257 29.37 -2.24 31.17
N ASN A 258 30.49 -1.94 30.53
CA ASN A 258 30.49 -1.17 29.29
C ASN A 258 29.72 -1.91 28.17
N SER A 259 29.89 -3.24 28.06
CA SER A 259 29.05 -4.04 27.15
C SER A 259 27.58 -4.03 27.56
N GLY A 260 27.28 -4.05 28.85
CA GLY A 260 25.90 -4.01 29.37
C GLY A 260 25.18 -2.72 29.01
N ARG A 261 25.86 -1.58 29.14
CA ARG A 261 25.33 -0.30 28.68
C ARG A 261 25.10 -0.30 27.17
N LYS A 262 26.09 -0.72 26.37
CA LYS A 262 25.97 -0.77 24.90
C LYS A 262 24.79 -1.65 24.48
N PHE A 263 24.68 -2.84 25.06
CA PHE A 263 23.57 -3.77 24.81
C PHE A 263 22.21 -3.16 25.16
N LEU A 264 22.09 -2.45 26.29
CA LEU A 264 20.85 -1.78 26.68
C LEU A 264 20.45 -0.68 25.68
N THR A 265 21.41 0.15 25.24
CA THR A 265 21.18 1.18 24.21
C THR A 265 20.74 0.53 22.89
N PHE A 266 21.35 -0.60 22.51
CA PHE A 266 20.96 -1.36 21.31
C PHE A 266 19.53 -1.90 21.42
N LEU A 267 19.15 -2.52 22.54
CA LEU A 267 17.78 -3.00 22.74
C LEU A 267 16.74 -1.87 22.64
N GLN A 268 17.09 -0.65 23.04
CA GLN A 268 16.23 0.52 22.89
C GLN A 268 16.04 0.92 21.44
N ALA A 269 17.11 0.90 20.63
CA ALA A 269 17.02 1.14 19.20
C ALA A 269 16.14 0.08 18.51
N ILE A 270 16.35 -1.20 18.83
CA ILE A 270 15.53 -2.31 18.32
C ILE A 270 14.07 -2.11 18.69
N LYS A 271 13.77 -1.78 19.96
CA LYS A 271 12.40 -1.54 20.43
C LYS A 271 11.69 -0.49 19.57
N SER A 272 12.38 0.60 19.22
CA SER A 272 11.82 1.65 18.36
C SER A 272 11.47 1.10 16.97
N ASP A 273 12.37 0.32 16.38
CA ASP A 273 12.22 -0.20 15.01
C ASP A 273 11.17 -1.32 14.91
N VAL A 274 11.03 -2.16 15.95
CA VAL A 274 10.10 -3.30 15.96
C VAL A 274 8.74 -2.99 16.55
N ALA A 275 8.57 -1.88 17.30
CA ALA A 275 7.29 -1.54 17.91
C ALA A 275 6.13 -1.50 16.90
N PRO A 276 6.27 -0.88 15.71
CA PRO A 276 5.20 -0.89 14.70
C PRO A 276 4.89 -2.27 14.12
N LEU A 277 5.80 -3.24 14.29
CA LEU A 277 5.63 -4.60 13.78
C LEU A 277 4.69 -5.45 14.66
N LEU A 278 4.41 -5.01 15.90
CA LEU A 278 3.49 -5.71 16.79
C LEU A 278 2.05 -5.68 16.25
N ASP A 279 1.65 -4.55 15.65
CA ASP A 279 0.32 -4.34 15.07
C ASP A 279 0.05 -5.25 13.85
N ILE A 280 1.11 -5.74 13.21
CA ILE A 280 1.03 -6.59 12.01
C ILE A 280 1.24 -8.08 12.32
N ARG A 281 1.12 -8.47 13.60
CA ARG A 281 1.24 -9.85 14.11
C ARG A 281 2.63 -10.46 13.92
N MET A 282 3.69 -9.67 14.03
CA MET A 282 5.09 -10.15 14.00
C MET A 282 5.66 -10.48 15.39
N GLY A 283 4.80 -10.59 16.42
CA GLY A 283 5.24 -10.81 17.81
C GLY A 283 6.12 -12.05 17.98
N GLY A 284 5.80 -13.17 17.32
CA GLY A 284 6.59 -14.41 17.40
C GLY A 284 8.02 -14.25 16.88
N PRO A 285 8.22 -13.84 15.61
CA PRO A 285 9.54 -13.56 15.06
C PRO A 285 10.37 -12.56 15.88
N ILE A 286 9.74 -11.49 16.39
CA ILE A 286 10.41 -10.48 17.24
C ILE A 286 10.91 -11.10 18.54
N LEU A 287 10.04 -11.84 19.25
CA LEU A 287 10.41 -12.50 20.50
C LEU A 287 11.54 -13.52 20.27
N LYS A 288 11.49 -14.28 19.19
CA LYS A 288 12.55 -15.23 18.82
C LYS A 288 13.89 -14.52 18.63
N GLY A 289 13.93 -13.46 17.83
CA GLY A 289 15.15 -12.69 17.61
C GLY A 289 15.72 -12.06 18.89
N LEU A 290 14.85 -11.52 19.75
CA LEU A 290 15.29 -10.97 21.05
C LEU A 290 15.88 -12.06 21.97
N MET A 291 15.31 -13.27 21.98
CA MET A 291 15.85 -14.40 22.74
C MET A 291 17.23 -14.84 22.20
N GLU A 292 17.42 -14.83 20.89
CA GLU A 292 18.70 -15.15 20.24
C GLU A 292 19.80 -14.15 20.66
N LEU A 293 19.50 -12.84 20.59
CA LEU A 293 20.43 -11.78 21.02
C LEU A 293 20.81 -11.90 22.51
N TYR A 294 19.84 -12.23 23.38
CA TYR A 294 20.11 -12.47 24.79
C TYR A 294 21.03 -13.68 25.01
N ARG A 295 20.79 -14.76 24.27
CA ARG A 295 21.61 -15.98 24.35
C ARG A 295 23.05 -15.72 23.93
N VAL A 296 23.29 -14.95 22.86
CA VAL A 296 24.64 -14.58 22.43
C VAL A 296 25.38 -13.83 23.53
N ARG A 297 24.74 -12.86 24.18
CA ARG A 297 25.32 -12.13 25.30
C ARG A 297 25.62 -13.02 26.51
N SER A 298 24.75 -13.99 26.82
CA SER A 298 24.90 -14.84 28.02
C SER A 298 26.00 -15.90 27.89
N HIS A 299 26.43 -16.21 26.67
CA HIS A 299 27.49 -17.20 26.37
C HIS A 299 28.83 -16.55 25.96
N SER A 300 28.91 -15.22 26.00
CA SER A 300 30.12 -14.42 25.73
C SER A 300 30.76 -13.95 27.04
#